data_AF-A0A7K0ZR52-F1
#
_entry.id   AF-A0A7K0ZR52-F1
#
_cell.length_a   1.000
_cell.length_b   1.000
_cell.length_c   1.000
_cell.angle_alpha   90.00
_cell.angle_beta   90.00
_cell.angle_gamma   90.00
#
_symmetry.space_group_name_H-M   'P 1'
#
loop_
_entity.id
_entity.type
_entity.pdbx_description
1 polymer ?
#
loop_
_entity_poly.entity_id
_entity_poly.type
_entity_poly.pdbx_seq_one_letter_code
_entity_poly.pdbx_strand_id
1 'polypeptide(L)'
;MNHPIASAKYVSFVSYRRDGTPVATPVWIAPLGNDFGFTIDNESGKAKRLAHTNRATIQQCDVKGKVAEGTPVYLCTARVVLNGDAEIVRDAVAKKYGLTYKVFSIYLWFTERFGKK
;
A
#
# COMPACT_ATOMS: atom_id res chain seq x y z
N MET A 1 9.15 -13.05 -8.16
CA MET A 1 9.86 -12.61 -6.93
C MET A 1 9.68 -13.65 -5.84
N ASN A 2 10.77 -14.10 -5.20
CA ASN A 2 10.76 -14.99 -4.03
C ASN A 2 11.02 -14.19 -2.74
N HIS A 3 10.04 -13.36 -2.34
CA HIS A 3 10.10 -12.55 -1.12
C HIS A 3 8.86 -12.85 -0.29
N PRO A 4 8.93 -13.00 1.05
CA PRO A 4 7.77 -13.39 1.87
C PRO A 4 6.55 -12.45 1.71
N ILE A 5 6.79 -11.15 1.50
CA ILE A 5 5.71 -10.18 1.24
C ILE A 5 4.96 -10.42 -0.10
N ALA A 6 5.54 -11.16 -1.05
CA ALA A 6 4.89 -11.41 -2.33
C ALA A 6 3.56 -12.17 -2.19
N SER A 7 3.45 -13.07 -1.21
CA SER A 7 2.21 -13.77 -0.88
C SER A 7 1.30 -13.01 0.09
N ALA A 8 1.81 -11.98 0.78
CA ALA A 8 1.02 -11.19 1.72
C ALA A 8 -0.15 -10.47 1.01
N LYS A 9 -1.34 -10.50 1.62
CA LYS A 9 -2.50 -9.77 1.10
C LYS A 9 -2.49 -8.31 1.54
N TYR A 10 -2.12 -8.05 2.80
CA TYR A 10 -2.00 -6.73 3.38
C TYR A 10 -0.63 -6.55 4.04
N VAL A 11 -0.14 -5.33 4.00
CA VAL A 11 1.04 -4.89 4.76
C VAL A 11 0.72 -3.60 5.50
N SER A 12 1.29 -3.46 6.70
CA SER A 12 1.40 -2.18 7.38
C SER A 12 2.49 -1.38 6.67
N PHE A 13 2.08 -0.40 5.87
CA PHE A 13 2.98 0.52 5.19
C PHE A 13 3.24 1.71 6.11
N VAL A 14 4.47 1.84 6.59
CA VAL A 14 4.89 2.97 7.43
C VAL A 14 5.57 4.00 6.55
N SER A 15 5.00 5.20 6.53
CA SER A 15 5.59 6.41 5.92
C SER A 15 5.83 7.45 7.01
N TYR A 16 6.70 8.42 6.77
CA TYR A 16 7.09 9.38 7.80
C TYR A 16 6.56 10.78 7.47
N ARG A 17 6.06 11.48 8.49
CA ARG A 17 5.78 12.92 8.39
C ARG A 17 7.10 13.69 8.20
N ARG A 18 7.01 14.97 7.84
CA ARG A 18 8.20 15.84 7.68
C ARG A 18 9.02 15.94 8.97
N ASP A 19 8.37 15.87 10.13
CA ASP A 19 9.01 15.84 11.45
C ASP A 19 9.61 14.46 11.84
N GLY A 20 9.53 13.47 10.95
CA GLY A 20 10.01 12.11 11.20
C GLY A 20 9.03 11.19 11.93
N THR A 21 7.84 11.66 12.31
CA THR A 21 6.84 10.82 13.00
C THR A 21 6.35 9.70 12.07
N PRO A 22 6.41 8.42 12.49
CA PRO A 22 5.91 7.31 11.68
C PRO A 22 4.38 7.31 11.61
N VAL A 23 3.86 6.94 10.44
CA VAL A 23 2.43 6.74 10.18
C VAL A 23 2.25 5.40 9.51
N ALA A 24 1.78 4.42 10.28
CA ALA A 24 1.38 3.11 9.77
C ALA A 24 0.04 3.21 9.06
N THR A 25 -0.11 2.50 7.95
CA THR A 25 -1.42 2.32 7.33
C THR A 25 -1.50 0.95 6.66
N PRO A 26 -2.52 0.13 6.95
CA PRO A 26 -2.72 -1.11 6.22
C PRO A 26 -3.02 -0.81 4.75
N VAL A 27 -2.29 -1.46 3.86
CA VAL A 27 -2.50 -1.42 2.41
C VAL A 27 -2.46 -2.83 1.87
N TRP A 28 -3.31 -3.13 0.90
CA TRP A 28 -3.09 -4.26 0.01
C TRP A 28 -1.80 -4.09 -0.80
N ILE A 29 -1.21 -5.18 -1.27
CA ILE A 29 0.08 -5.12 -1.98
C ILE A 29 0.18 -6.20 -3.04
N ALA A 30 0.73 -5.85 -4.21
CA ALA A 30 0.98 -6.79 -5.30
C ALA A 30 2.46 -6.78 -5.71
N PRO A 31 3.05 -7.95 -6.03
CA PRO A 31 4.35 -8.00 -6.69
C PRO A 31 4.32 -7.29 -8.04
N LEU A 32 5.33 -6.48 -8.32
CA LEU A 32 5.51 -5.75 -9.58
C LEU A 32 6.97 -5.88 -10.02
N GLY A 33 7.30 -6.87 -10.85
CA GLY A 33 8.69 -7.15 -11.22
C GLY A 33 9.56 -7.43 -9.99
N ASN A 34 10.52 -6.54 -9.72
CA ASN A 34 11.39 -6.56 -8.54
C ASN A 34 10.90 -5.65 -7.40
N ASP A 35 9.79 -4.94 -7.60
CA ASP A 35 9.17 -4.04 -6.65
C ASP A 35 7.82 -4.59 -6.18
N PHE A 36 7.13 -3.79 -5.38
CA PHE A 36 5.73 -4.00 -5.00
C PHE A 36 4.91 -2.77 -5.35
N GLY A 37 3.65 -2.98 -5.73
CA GLY A 37 2.69 -1.93 -6.07
C GLY A 37 1.43 -2.00 -5.22
N PHE A 38 0.86 -0.83 -4.96
CA PHE A 38 -0.49 -0.66 -4.41
C PHE A 38 -1.05 0.69 -4.86
N THR A 39 -2.37 0.79 -4.90
CA THR A 39 -3.06 2.03 -5.26
C THR A 39 -3.47 2.81 -4.03
N ILE A 40 -3.36 4.13 -4.11
CA ILE A 40 -3.85 5.10 -3.12
C ILE A 40 -4.56 6.23 -3.85
N ASP A 41 -5.44 6.94 -3.15
CA ASP A 41 -5.89 8.23 -3.62
C ASP A 41 -4.70 9.21 -3.66
N ASN A 42 -4.63 10.01 -4.72
CA ASN A 42 -3.66 11.07 -4.93
C ASN A 42 -3.70 12.12 -3.80
N GLU A 43 -4.87 12.36 -3.19
CA GLU A 43 -5.01 13.32 -2.10
C GLU A 43 -4.72 12.73 -0.71
N SER A 44 -4.45 11.43 -0.65
CA SER A 44 -4.23 10.75 0.63
C SER A 44 -2.99 11.28 1.34
N GLY A 45 -3.04 11.32 2.68
CA GLY A 45 -1.91 11.76 3.50
C GLY A 45 -0.61 10.97 3.25
N LYS A 46 -0.66 9.78 2.64
CA LYS A 46 0.50 8.98 2.25
C LYS A 46 1.23 9.61 1.07
N ALA A 47 0.50 10.00 0.03
CA ALA A 47 1.08 10.66 -1.15
C ALA A 47 1.81 11.95 -0.75
N LYS A 48 1.18 12.76 0.11
CA LYS A 48 1.78 14.00 0.66
C LYS A 48 3.05 13.73 1.47
N ARG A 49 3.11 12.62 2.23
CA ARG A 49 4.32 12.23 2.97
C ARG A 49 5.43 11.74 2.05
N LEU A 50 5.10 10.95 1.03
CA LEU A 50 6.07 10.45 0.05
C LEU A 50 6.66 11.54 -0.83
N ALA A 51 5.97 12.67 -1.00
CA ALA A 51 6.52 13.86 -1.64
C ALA A 51 7.68 14.51 -0.85
N HIS A 52 7.80 14.24 0.45
CA HIS A 52 8.86 14.80 1.30
C HIS A 52 9.93 13.79 1.69
N THR A 53 9.59 12.51 1.78
CA THR A 53 10.54 11.44 2.10
C THR A 53 10.11 10.15 1.43
N ASN A 54 11.05 9.51 0.72
CA ASN A 54 10.80 8.22 0.09
C ASN A 54 11.02 7.04 1.06
N ARG A 55 11.52 7.28 2.29
CA ARG A 55 11.79 6.22 3.25
C ARG A 55 10.48 5.62 3.75
N ALA A 56 10.38 4.30 3.75
CA ALA A 56 9.24 3.59 4.26
C ALA A 56 9.65 2.24 4.87
N THR A 57 8.71 1.62 5.57
CA THR A 57 8.80 0.20 5.92
C THR A 57 7.53 -0.53 5.54
N ILE A 58 7.66 -1.84 5.33
CA ILE A 58 6.54 -2.75 5.12
C ILE A 58 6.66 -3.95 6.06
N GLN A 59 5.52 -4.39 6.56
CA GLN A 59 5.40 -5.55 7.43
C GLN A 59 4.06 -6.22 7.18
N GLN A 60 3.99 -7.55 7.11
CA GLN A 60 2.71 -8.23 6.89
C GLN A 60 1.74 -7.93 8.03
N CYS A 61 0.47 -7.68 7.69
CA CYS A 61 -0.58 -7.42 8.66
C CYS A 61 -1.92 -8.00 8.18
N ASP A 62 -2.94 -7.93 9.02
CA ASP A 62 -4.32 -8.18 8.62
C ASP A 62 -4.98 -6.92 8.01
N VAL A 63 -6.25 -7.02 7.60
CA VAL A 63 -7.01 -5.91 7.01
C VAL A 63 -7.20 -4.72 7.98
N LYS A 64 -7.13 -4.96 9.29
CA LYS A 64 -7.23 -3.92 10.34
C LYS A 64 -5.87 -3.29 10.66
N GLY A 65 -4.79 -3.78 10.05
CA GLY A 65 -3.43 -3.34 10.33
C GLY A 65 -2.80 -4.00 11.55
N LYS A 66 -3.40 -5.06 12.10
CA LYS A 66 -2.79 -5.82 13.20
C LYS A 66 -1.64 -6.66 12.65
N VAL A 67 -0.49 -6.53 13.30
CA VAL A 67 0.72 -7.28 12.99
C VAL A 67 0.82 -8.46 13.96
N ALA A 68 1.08 -9.66 13.43
CA ALA A 68 1.35 -10.82 14.26
C ALA A 68 2.75 -10.74 14.87
N GLU A 69 2.92 -11.28 16.07
CA GLU A 69 4.22 -11.34 16.72
C GLU A 69 5.26 -12.08 15.85
N GLY A 70 6.51 -11.62 15.87
CA GLY A 70 7.59 -12.19 15.07
C GLY A 70 7.53 -11.85 13.57
N THR A 71 6.56 -11.06 13.10
CA THR A 71 6.52 -10.64 11.69
C THR A 71 7.69 -9.70 11.39
N PRO A 72 8.55 -9.98 10.40
CA PRO A 72 9.68 -9.13 10.08
C PRO A 72 9.27 -7.79 9.45
N VAL A 73 9.99 -6.72 9.81
CA VAL A 73 9.89 -5.40 9.18
C VAL A 73 10.93 -5.30 8.08
N TYR A 74 10.53 -4.85 6.90
CA TYR A 74 11.42 -4.60 5.78
C TYR A 74 11.54 -3.11 5.51
N LEU A 75 12.77 -2.60 5.42
CA LEU A 75 13.06 -1.24 4.98
C LEU A 75 12.89 -1.16 3.45
N CYS A 76 12.28 -0.08 2.98
CA CYS A 76 12.14 0.15 1.54
C CYS A 76 12.12 1.64 1.20
N THR A 77 12.23 1.93 -0.09
CA THR A 77 11.88 3.23 -0.65
C THR A 77 10.55 3.12 -1.38
N ALA A 78 9.70 4.13 -1.22
CA ALA A 78 8.42 4.24 -1.91
C ALA A 78 8.34 5.56 -2.66
N ARG A 79 7.70 5.53 -3.83
CA ARG A 79 7.42 6.71 -4.65
C ARG A 79 6.00 6.63 -5.18
N VAL A 80 5.36 7.79 -5.33
CA VAL A 80 4.10 7.90 -6.06
C VAL A 80 4.44 7.95 -7.55
N VAL A 81 3.73 7.17 -8.35
CA VAL A 81 3.85 7.16 -9.81
C VAL A 81 2.53 7.57 -10.43
N LEU A 82 2.58 8.20 -11.60
CA LEU A 82 1.44 8.74 -12.33
C LEU A 82 1.45 8.24 -13.78
N ASN A 83 0.36 8.48 -14.53
CA ASN A 83 0.23 8.15 -15.94
C ASN A 83 0.50 6.66 -16.22
N GLY A 84 1.29 6.32 -17.25
CA GLY A 84 1.55 4.93 -17.66
C GLY A 84 2.12 4.05 -16.55
N ASP A 85 2.98 4.59 -15.67
CA ASP A 85 3.50 3.83 -14.54
C ASP A 85 2.39 3.45 -13.54
N ALA A 86 1.37 4.29 -13.39
CA ALA A 86 0.22 3.96 -12.56
C ALA A 86 -0.65 2.87 -13.19
N GLU A 87 -0.72 2.77 -14.52
CA GLU A 87 -1.40 1.67 -15.22
C GLU A 87 -0.67 0.34 -14.97
N ILE A 88 0.66 0.34 -15.07
CA ILE A 88 1.48 -0.84 -14.75
C ILE A 88 1.21 -1.33 -13.31
N VAL A 89 1.12 -0.41 -12.34
CA VAL A 89 0.76 -0.76 -10.95
C VAL A 89 -0.65 -1.34 -10.89
N ARG A 90 -1.64 -0.71 -11.54
CA ARG A 90 -3.03 -1.21 -11.56
C ARG A 90 -3.12 -2.61 -12.15
N ASP A 91 -2.38 -2.89 -13.21
CA ASP A 91 -2.35 -4.20 -13.86
C ASP A 91 -1.73 -5.27 -12.96
N ALA A 92 -0.65 -4.95 -12.25
CA ALA A 92 -0.05 -5.87 -11.27
C ALA A 92 -1.02 -6.22 -10.14
N VAL A 93 -1.74 -5.22 -9.63
CA VAL A 93 -2.73 -5.44 -8.58
C VAL A 93 -3.95 -6.21 -9.11
N ALA A 94 -4.44 -5.88 -10.32
CA ALA A 94 -5.51 -6.62 -10.98
C ALA A 94 -5.11 -8.08 -11.25
N LYS A 95 -3.86 -8.35 -11.64
CA LYS A 95 -3.34 -9.70 -11.84
C LYS A 95 -3.33 -10.51 -10.55
N LYS A 96 -2.99 -9.90 -9.41
CA LYS A 96 -2.96 -10.58 -8.11
C LYS A 96 -4.37 -10.88 -7.56
N TYR A 97 -5.35 -10.02 -7.82
CA TYR A 97 -6.67 -10.10 -7.19
C TYR A 97 -7.84 -10.40 -8.15
N GLY A 98 -7.60 -10.45 -9.46
CA GLY A 98 -8.61 -10.78 -10.48
C GLY A 98 -9.84 -9.87 -10.47
N LEU A 99 -11.03 -10.43 -10.76
CA LEU A 99 -12.32 -9.71 -10.82
C LEU A 99 -12.75 -9.12 -9.46
N THR A 100 -12.20 -9.62 -8.35
CA THR A 100 -12.42 -9.10 -6.99
C THR A 100 -11.95 -7.64 -6.86
N TYR A 101 -11.04 -7.20 -7.74
CA TYR A 101 -10.53 -5.84 -7.79
C TYR A 101 -11.59 -4.77 -8.12
N LYS A 102 -12.55 -5.07 -9.01
CA LYS A 102 -13.66 -4.15 -9.32
C LYS A 102 -14.56 -3.92 -8.10
N VAL A 103 -14.85 -4.98 -7.34
CA VAL A 103 -15.71 -4.92 -6.15
C VAL A 103 -15.01 -4.22 -4.99
N PHE A 104 -13.70 -4.42 -4.81
CA PHE A 104 -12.93 -3.76 -3.75
C PHE A 104 -12.62 -2.29 -4.05
N SER A 105 -12.41 -1.92 -5.32
CA SER A 105 -12.28 -0.52 -5.77
C SER A 105 -13.53 0.31 -5.47
N ILE A 106 -14.72 -0.30 -5.61
CA ILE A 106 -16.02 0.29 -5.24
C ILE A 106 -16.23 0.30 -3.71
N TYR A 107 -15.73 -0.71 -2.99
CA TYR A 107 -15.83 -0.78 -1.54
C TYR A 107 -14.97 0.28 -0.83
N LEU A 108 -13.73 0.50 -1.27
CA LEU A 108 -12.87 1.54 -0.71
C LEU A 108 -13.42 2.95 -0.99
N TRP A 109 -13.96 3.17 -2.20
CA TRP A 109 -14.71 4.39 -2.55
C TRP A 109 -15.94 4.60 -1.63
N PHE A 110 -16.67 3.53 -1.26
CA PHE A 110 -17.80 3.57 -0.32
C PHE A 110 -17.37 3.87 1.13
N THR A 111 -16.22 3.35 1.59
CA THR A 111 -15.74 3.60 2.97
C THR A 111 -15.18 5.01 3.16
N GLU A 112 -14.63 5.63 2.11
CA GLU A 112 -14.19 7.03 2.17
C GLU A 112 -15.37 8.03 2.23
N ARG A 113 -16.57 7.63 1.80
CA ARG A 113 -17.76 8.51 1.81
C ARG A 113 -18.60 8.47 3.09
N PHE A 114 -18.41 7.47 3.96
CA PHE A 114 -19.20 7.32 5.21
C PHE A 114 -18.37 7.21 6.49
N GLY A 115 -17.04 7.36 6.42
CA GLY A 115 -16.14 7.10 7.54
C GLY A 115 -15.64 8.30 8.34
N LYS A 116 -16.37 9.43 8.39
CA LYS A 116 -16.26 10.48 9.43
C LYS A 116 -17.54 11.34 9.47
N LYS A 117 -18.56 10.83 10.14
CA LYS A 117 -19.17 11.47 11.31
C LYS A 117 -19.55 10.37 12.30
#